data_AF-A0A380RU35-F1
#
_entry.id   AF-A0A380RU35-F1
#
_cell.length_a   1.000
_cell.length_b   1.000
_cell.length_c   1.000
_cell.angle_alpha   90.00
_cell.angle_beta   90.00
_cell.angle_gamma   90.00
#
_symmetry.space_group_name_H-M   'P 1'
#
loop_
_entity.id
_entity.type
_entity.pdbx_description
1 polymer ?
#
loop_
_entity_poly.entity_id
_entity_poly.type
_entity_poly.pdbx_seq_one_letter_code
_entity_poly.pdbx_strand_id
1 'polypeptide(L)'
;MSSLARLAEFIYIFNKYKDVAEKSIKEYLEYFATSKATSKGTQDVERLRQWYLSDNETRKRYMTWQQELDDMVYEERERANAEKRRAEKEKSRADEAEARADKYEKILKEHGLL
;
A
#
# COMPACT_ATOMS: atom_id res chain seq x y z
N MET A 1 2.92 -9.52 -11.26
CA MET A 1 1.79 -9.39 -12.21
C MET A 1 2.36 -9.13 -13.59
N SER A 2 1.96 -9.89 -14.62
CA SER A 2 2.45 -9.71 -15.99
C SER A 2 1.84 -8.47 -16.65
N SER A 3 2.52 -7.87 -17.63
CA SER A 3 2.06 -6.65 -18.31
C SER A 3 0.71 -6.82 -19.02
N LEU A 4 0.40 -8.04 -19.47
CA LEU A 4 -0.87 -8.39 -20.12
C LEU A 4 -2.07 -8.31 -19.17
N ALA A 5 -1.89 -8.68 -17.90
CA ALA A 5 -2.97 -8.63 -16.90
C ALA A 5 -3.40 -7.18 -16.62
N ARG A 6 -2.44 -6.25 -16.51
CA ARG A 6 -2.73 -4.82 -16.34
C ARG A 6 -3.44 -4.21 -17.55
N LEU A 7 -3.10 -4.66 -18.76
CA LEU A 7 -3.75 -4.16 -19.98
C LEU A 7 -5.21 -4.60 -20.08
N ALA A 8 -5.50 -5.85 -19.72
CA ALA A 8 -6.86 -6.38 -19.71
C ALA A 8 -7.75 -5.69 -18.66
N GLU A 9 -7.20 -5.48 -17.46
CA GLU A 9 -7.88 -4.75 -16.39
C GLU A 9 -8.18 -3.29 -16.80
N PHE A 10 -7.22 -2.63 -17.44
CA PHE A 10 -7.41 -1.29 -18.00
C PHE A 10 -8.55 -1.26 -19.03
N ILE A 11 -8.52 -2.16 -20.03
CA ILE A 11 -9.56 -2.24 -21.07
C ILE A 11 -10.95 -2.53 -20.46
N TYR A 12 -11.02 -3.38 -19.44
CA TYR A 12 -12.26 -3.70 -18.75
C TYR A 12 -12.85 -2.47 -18.05
N ILE A 13 -12.05 -1.76 -17.25
CA ILE A 13 -12.47 -0.52 -16.57
C ILE A 13 -12.88 0.55 -17.58
N PHE A 14 -12.14 0.66 -18.69
CA PHE A 14 -12.41 1.59 -19.78
C PHE A 14 -13.73 1.28 -20.52
N ASN A 15 -14.17 0.03 -20.57
CA ASN A 15 -15.48 -0.27 -21.15
C ASN A 15 -16.61 -0.04 -20.15
N LYS A 16 -16.35 -0.26 -18.86
CA LYS A 16 -17.37 -0.18 -17.80
C LYS A 16 -17.86 1.22 -17.49
N TYR A 17 -17.06 2.27 -17.70
CA TYR A 17 -17.55 3.64 -17.43
C TYR A 17 -18.74 4.04 -18.32
N LYS A 18 -18.91 3.40 -19.48
CA LYS A 18 -20.04 3.65 -20.38
C LYS A 18 -21.39 3.26 -19.78
N ASP A 19 -21.38 2.27 -18.88
CA ASP A 19 -22.54 1.74 -18.18
C ASP A 19 -22.96 2.62 -16.97
N VAL A 20 -22.17 3.64 -16.61
CA VAL A 20 -22.48 4.54 -15.49
C VAL A 20 -23.66 5.44 -15.85
N ALA A 21 -24.73 5.35 -15.06
CA ALA A 21 -25.96 6.11 -15.28
C ALA A 21 -25.80 7.60 -14.99
N GLU A 22 -24.98 7.97 -14.01
CA GLU A 22 -24.77 9.37 -13.64
C GLU A 22 -23.83 10.07 -14.64
N LYS A 23 -24.36 11.09 -15.32
CA LYS A 23 -23.64 11.83 -16.37
C LYS A 23 -22.35 12.49 -15.86
N SER A 24 -22.39 13.13 -14.69
CA SER A 24 -21.22 13.78 -14.06
C SER A 24 -20.09 12.79 -13.84
N ILE A 25 -20.40 11.61 -13.30
CA ILE A 25 -19.41 10.55 -13.05
C ILE A 25 -18.90 9.99 -14.38
N LYS A 26 -19.78 9.77 -15.36
CA LYS A 26 -19.40 9.27 -16.69
C LYS A 26 -18.44 10.22 -17.41
N GLU A 27 -18.72 11.52 -17.40
CA GLU A 27 -17.85 12.55 -17.99
C GLU A 27 -16.50 12.61 -17.27
N TYR A 28 -16.49 12.52 -15.94
CA TYR A 28 -15.27 12.47 -15.15
C TYR A 28 -14.42 11.24 -15.50
N LEU A 29 -15.03 10.05 -15.54
CA LEU A 29 -14.33 8.82 -15.90
C LEU A 29 -13.79 8.84 -17.33
N GLU A 30 -14.56 9.37 -18.28
CA GLU A 30 -14.10 9.56 -19.67
C GLU A 30 -12.88 10.48 -19.72
N TYR A 31 -12.90 11.59 -18.98
CA TYR A 31 -11.76 12.50 -18.89
C TYR A 31 -10.50 11.82 -18.32
N PHE A 32 -10.61 11.02 -17.27
CA PHE A 32 -9.45 10.27 -16.73
C PHE A 32 -8.94 9.21 -17.70
N ALA A 33 -9.84 8.61 -18.47
CA ALA A 33 -9.54 7.55 -19.41
C ALA A 33 -8.87 8.09 -20.69
N THR A 34 -9.33 9.23 -21.23
CA THR A 34 -8.88 9.76 -22.52
C THR A 34 -8.10 11.07 -22.44
N SER A 35 -8.04 11.72 -21.27
CA SER A 35 -7.54 13.09 -21.09
C SER A 35 -8.26 14.14 -21.95
N LYS A 36 -9.53 13.89 -22.31
CA LYS A 36 -10.32 14.80 -23.15
C LYS A 36 -11.33 15.54 -22.28
N ALA A 37 -11.16 16.85 -22.14
CA ALA A 37 -12.05 17.70 -21.38
C ALA A 37 -13.24 18.17 -22.23
N THR A 38 -14.25 17.32 -22.36
CA THR A 38 -15.42 17.55 -23.23
C THR A 38 -16.58 18.28 -22.54
N SER A 39 -16.68 18.16 -21.21
CA SER A 39 -17.72 18.83 -20.41
C SER A 39 -17.17 19.96 -19.57
N LYS A 40 -18.03 20.90 -19.14
CA LYS A 40 -17.63 22.04 -18.30
C LYS A 40 -16.87 21.61 -17.04
N GLY A 41 -17.36 20.56 -16.36
CA GLY A 41 -16.69 20.04 -15.16
C GLY A 41 -15.29 19.52 -15.46
N THR A 42 -15.13 18.77 -16.56
CA THR A 42 -13.81 18.26 -16.97
C THR A 42 -12.87 19.36 -17.47
N GLN A 43 -13.40 20.44 -18.06
CA GLN A 43 -12.63 21.62 -18.46
C GLN A 43 -12.12 22.41 -17.26
N ASP A 44 -12.94 22.55 -16.22
CA ASP A 44 -12.52 23.18 -14.96
C ASP A 44 -11.39 22.37 -14.30
N VAL A 45 -11.48 21.03 -14.32
CA VAL A 45 -10.43 20.13 -13.83
C VAL A 45 -9.16 20.24 -14.67
N GLU A 46 -9.26 20.22 -16.01
CA GLU A 46 -8.10 20.35 -16.89
C GLU A 46 -7.43 21.72 -16.73
N ARG A 47 -8.18 22.80 -16.53
CA ARG A 47 -7.62 24.12 -16.23
C ARG A 47 -6.79 24.10 -14.94
N LEU A 48 -7.30 23.50 -13.86
CA LEU A 48 -6.57 23.37 -12.60
C LEU A 48 -5.32 22.49 -12.77
N ARG A 49 -5.43 21.40 -13.52
CA ARG A 49 -4.30 20.53 -13.85
C ARG A 49 -3.22 21.28 -14.62
N GLN A 50 -3.59 22.05 -15.64
CA GLN A 50 -2.66 22.85 -16.43
C GLN A 50 -2.01 23.94 -15.58
N TRP A 51 -2.78 24.61 -14.71
CA TRP A 51 -2.23 25.56 -13.74
C TRP A 51 -1.17 24.89 -12.84
N TYR A 52 -1.49 23.73 -12.25
CA TYR A 52 -0.56 22.95 -11.43
C TYR A 52 0.70 22.54 -12.20
N LEU A 53 0.56 22.14 -13.47
CA LEU A 53 1.70 21.79 -14.32
C LEU A 53 2.58 23.00 -14.68
N SER A 54 2.00 24.20 -14.75
CA SER A 54 2.70 25.44 -15.05
C SER A 54 3.41 26.05 -13.84
N ASP A 55 2.91 25.81 -12.63
CA ASP A 55 3.49 26.30 -11.39
C ASP A 55 4.52 25.31 -10.82
N ASN A 56 5.78 25.52 -11.21
CA ASN A 56 6.91 24.72 -10.76
C ASN A 56 7.11 24.74 -9.23
N GLU A 57 6.76 25.83 -8.55
CA GLU A 57 6.97 25.96 -7.11
C GLU A 57 5.94 25.12 -6.35
N THR A 58 4.66 25.25 -6.70
CA THR A 58 3.60 24.42 -6.12
C THR A 58 3.84 22.94 -6.40
N ARG A 59 4.29 22.58 -7.61
CA ARG A 59 4.65 21.19 -7.95
C ARG A 59 5.79 20.65 -7.09
N LYS A 60 6.85 21.44 -6.87
CA LYS A 60 7.97 21.05 -5.99
C LYS A 60 7.47 20.79 -4.57
N ARG A 61 6.66 21.69 -4.02
CA ARG A 61 6.07 21.54 -2.67
C ARG A 61 5.24 20.27 -2.54
N TYR A 62 4.39 19.97 -3.53
CA TYR A 62 3.59 18.75 -3.53
C TYR A 62 4.47 17.49 -3.56
N MET A 63 5.52 17.46 -4.40
CA MET A 63 6.46 16.33 -4.43
C MET A 63 7.19 16.17 -3.09
N THR A 64 7.58 17.26 -2.42
CA THR A 64 8.18 17.21 -1.08
C THR A 64 7.22 16.58 -0.08
N TRP A 65 5.95 16.99 -0.06
CA TRP A 65 4.96 16.39 0.86
C TRP A 65 4.70 14.91 0.58
N GLN A 66 4.70 14.49 -0.70
CA GLN A 66 4.62 13.07 -1.03
C GLN A 66 5.82 12.30 -0.50
N GLN A 67 7.03 12.86 -0.63
CA GLN A 67 8.24 12.25 -0.11
C GLN A 67 8.22 12.16 1.42
N GLU A 68 7.79 13.21 2.11
CA GLU A 68 7.61 13.20 3.58
C GLU A 68 6.61 12.11 4.02
N LEU A 69 5.51 11.92 3.29
CA LEU A 69 4.54 10.85 3.56
C LEU A 69 5.15 9.47 3.35
N ASP A 70 5.86 9.26 2.24
CA ASP A 70 6.49 7.98 1.92
C ASP A 70 7.57 7.62 2.95
N ASP A 71 8.38 8.59 3.38
CA ASP A 71 9.39 8.42 4.42
C ASP A 71 8.75 8.02 5.75
N MET A 72 7.67 8.70 6.17
CA MET A 72 6.93 8.32 7.39
C MET A 72 6.36 6.90 7.31
N VAL A 73 5.77 6.52 6.17
CA VAL A 73 5.21 5.16 5.98
C VAL A 73 6.32 4.11 6.01
N TYR A 74 7.47 4.41 5.40
CA TYR A 74 8.63 3.53 5.41
C TYR A 74 9.17 3.32 6.83
N GLU A 75 9.38 4.40 7.59
CA GLU A 75 9.85 4.32 8.97
C GLU A 75 8.93 3.48 9.86
N GLU A 76 7.62 3.68 9.73
CA GLU A 76 6.64 2.93 10.52
C GLU A 76 6.63 1.44 10.16
N ARG A 77 6.78 1.10 8.87
CA ARG A 77 6.96 -0.30 8.45
C ARG A 77 8.22 -0.92 9.03
N GLU A 78 9.33 -0.18 9.04
CA GLU A 78 10.58 -0.69 9.61
C GLU A 78 10.49 -0.88 11.13
N ARG A 79 9.79 -0.01 11.84
CA ARG A 79 9.49 -0.19 13.27
C ARG A 79 8.66 -1.46 13.51
N ALA A 80 7.59 -1.67 12.75
CA ALA A 80 6.77 -2.87 12.86
C ALA A 80 7.56 -4.14 12.54
N ASN A 81 8.42 -4.11 11.52
CA ASN A 81 9.32 -5.22 11.18
C ASN A 81 10.32 -5.52 12.30
N ALA A 82 10.90 -4.48 12.91
CA ALA A 82 11.84 -4.62 14.02
C ALA A 82 11.17 -5.23 15.26
N GLU A 83 9.95 -4.80 15.57
CA GLU A 83 9.16 -5.36 16.67
C GLU A 83 8.82 -6.83 16.42
N LYS A 84 8.39 -7.17 15.20
CA LYS A 84 8.13 -8.56 14.81
C LYS A 84 9.37 -9.44 14.97
N ARG A 85 10.54 -8.98 14.53
CA ARG A 85 11.81 -9.70 14.71
C ARG A 85 12.17 -9.90 16.19
N ARG A 86 11.88 -8.90 17.05
CA ARG A 86 12.10 -9.02 18.50
C ARG A 86 11.16 -10.06 19.11
N ALA A 87 9.88 -10.02 18.75
CA ALA A 87 8.89 -11.00 19.22
C ALA A 87 9.24 -12.43 18.77
N GLU A 88 9.65 -12.61 17.51
CA GLU A 88 10.11 -13.91 16.99
C GLU A 88 11.35 -14.42 17.73
N LYS A 89 12.32 -13.55 18.02
CA LYS A 89 13.52 -13.91 18.77
C LYS A 89 13.20 -14.29 20.22
N GLU A 90 12.28 -13.57 20.86
CA GLU A 90 11.86 -13.88 22.23
C GLU A 90 11.10 -15.20 22.30
N LYS A 91 10.20 -15.44 21.33
CA LYS A 91 9.53 -16.72 21.19
C LYS A 91 10.51 -17.87 21.01
N SER A 92 11.50 -17.73 20.12
CA SER A 92 12.55 -18.74 19.93
C SER A 92 13.33 -19.05 21.22
N ARG A 93 13.59 -18.04 22.05
CA ARG A 93 14.26 -18.24 23.35
C ARG A 93 13.38 -18.97 24.36
N ALA A 94 12.08 -18.65 24.38
CA ALA A 94 11.11 -19.33 25.22
C ALA A 94 10.99 -20.81 24.83
N ASP A 95 10.84 -21.10 23.52
CA ASP A 95 10.77 -22.47 22.98
C ASP A 95 12.05 -23.28 23.33
N GLU A 96 13.24 -22.67 23.25
CA GLU A 96 14.50 -23.29 23.66
C GLU A 96 14.62 -23.52 25.18
N ALA A 97 14.02 -22.65 26.00
CA ALA A 97 14.00 -22.81 27.45
C ALA A 97 13.04 -23.93 27.87
N GLU A 98 11.86 -23.99 27.26
CA GLU A 98 10.87 -25.05 27.45
C GLU A 98 11.45 -26.41 27.06
N ALA A 99 12.04 -26.52 25.87
CA ALA A 99 12.69 -27.76 25.43
C ALA A 99 13.81 -28.23 26.37
N ARG A 100 14.54 -27.30 27.00
CA ARG A 100 15.55 -27.63 28.02
C ARG A 100 14.90 -28.10 29.32
N ALA A 101 13.85 -27.43 29.78
CA ALA A 101 13.11 -27.82 30.97
C ALA A 101 12.51 -29.23 30.81
N ASP A 102 11.85 -29.51 29.69
CA ASP A 102 11.29 -30.82 29.35
C ASP A 102 12.36 -31.92 29.36
N LYS A 103 13.54 -31.62 28.81
CA LYS A 103 14.67 -32.55 28.81
C LYS A 103 15.13 -32.88 30.23
N TYR A 104 15.25 -31.88 31.10
CA TYR A 104 15.65 -32.11 32.50
C TYR A 104 14.57 -32.84 33.30
N GLU A 105 13.30 -32.50 33.10
CA GLU A 105 12.18 -33.20 33.74
C GLU A 105 12.17 -34.69 33.37
N LYS A 106 12.40 -35.00 32.08
CA LYS A 106 12.52 -36.39 31.62
C LYS A 106 13.66 -37.14 32.31
N ILE A 107 14.85 -36.53 32.39
CA ILE A 107 16.02 -37.13 33.06
C ILE A 107 15.73 -37.40 34.54
N LEU A 108 15.11 -36.45 35.24
CA LEU A 108 14.77 -36.61 36.66
C LEU A 108 13.77 -37.75 36.90
N LYS A 109 12.75 -37.87 36.05
CA LYS A 109 11.79 -39.00 36.09
C LYS A 109 12.47 -40.34 35.82
N GLU A 110 13.36 -40.41 34.82
CA GLU A 110 14.12 -41.64 34.49
C GLU A 110 15.02 -42.11 35.65
N HIS A 111 15.55 -41.17 36.44
CA HIS A 111 16.38 -41.47 37.61
C HIS A 111 15.59 -41.58 38.94
N GLY A 112 14.26 -41.49 38.92
CA GLY A 112 13.41 -41.59 40.11
C GLY A 112 13.60 -40.45 41.12
N LEU A 113 14.08 -39.29 40.65
CA LEU A 113 14.29 -38.08 41.45
C LEU A 113 13.06 -37.14 41.44
N LEU A 114 12.04 -37.50 40.67
CA LEU A 114 10.71 -36.89 40.53
C LEU A 114 9.68 -38.01 40.44
#